data_AF-A0A4R1WBM9-F1
#
_entry.id   AF-A0A4R1WBM9-F1
#
_cell.length_a   1.000
_cell.length_b   1.000
_cell.length_c   1.000
_cell.angle_alpha   90.00
_cell.angle_beta   90.00
_cell.angle_gamma   90.00
#
_symmetry.space_group_name_H-M   'P 1'
#
loop_
_entity.id
_entity.type
_entity.pdbx_description
1 polymer ?
#
loop_
_entity_poly.entity_id
_entity_poly.type
_entity_poly.pdbx_seq_one_letter_code
_entity_poly.pdbx_strand_id
1 'polypeptide(L)'
;MALPTLKNTLASLVAKYPTFGGVDGWEYFNSDPGGTAAPWKWAREMTSAMSGGTGGPVNLALNKPAAGSAACASSEGPAKAVNGSVTGGNSDKFCTLAASKYLQVDLGSAQSIGKVEISHAEAGGESATFNTRAFTLQTSTNGSSWTTRATITNNTAAVTTTHTFVGVSARYVRLNITTPTQSTDPAARIYELKAFA
;
A
#
# COMPACT_ATOMS: atom_id res chain seq x y z
N MET A 1 -17.36 4.24 23.68
CA MET A 1 -16.18 3.37 23.50
C MET A 1 -15.45 3.82 22.25
N ALA A 2 -14.12 4.01 22.29
CA ALA A 2 -13.36 4.43 21.11
C ALA A 2 -13.24 3.29 20.09
N LEU A 3 -13.23 3.62 18.80
CA LEU A 3 -13.16 2.66 17.69
C LEU A 3 -12.00 1.64 17.83
N PRO A 4 -10.78 2.00 18.25
CA PRO A 4 -9.70 1.03 18.44
C PRO A 4 -10.02 -0.02 19.51
N THR A 5 -10.64 0.38 20.62
CA THR A 5 -11.06 -0.54 21.69
C THR A 5 -12.13 -1.50 21.20
N LEU A 6 -13.13 -1.00 20.47
CA LEU A 6 -14.17 -1.82 19.88
C LEU A 6 -13.59 -2.88 18.93
N LYS A 7 -12.68 -2.47 18.02
CA LYS A 7 -12.03 -3.39 17.08
C LYS A 7 -11.26 -4.51 17.78
N ASN A 8 -10.53 -4.20 18.85
CA ASN A 8 -9.79 -5.20 19.63
C ASN A 8 -10.72 -6.20 20.33
N THR A 9 -11.84 -5.70 20.88
CA THR A 9 -12.87 -6.55 21.49
C THR A 9 -13.48 -7.48 20.45
N LEU A 10 -13.84 -6.98 19.27
CA LEU A 10 -14.44 -7.79 18.20
C LEU A 10 -13.49 -8.87 17.69
N ALA A 11 -12.22 -8.53 17.47
CA ALA A 11 -11.20 -9.52 17.09
C ALA A 11 -11.07 -10.63 18.15
N SER A 12 -11.11 -10.26 19.43
CA SER A 12 -11.06 -11.23 20.54
C SER A 12 -12.30 -12.12 20.60
N LEU A 13 -13.49 -11.57 20.29
CA LEU A 13 -14.74 -12.32 20.25
C LEU A 13 -14.76 -13.31 19.08
N VAL A 14 -14.34 -12.90 17.88
CA VAL A 14 -14.25 -13.80 16.73
C VAL A 14 -13.25 -14.93 16.99
N ALA A 15 -12.09 -14.61 17.56
CA ALA A 15 -11.09 -15.63 17.91
C ALA A 15 -11.61 -16.65 18.93
N LYS A 16 -12.45 -16.20 19.88
CA LYS A 16 -13.02 -17.04 20.94
C LYS A 16 -14.25 -17.83 20.49
N TYR A 17 -15.03 -17.30 19.56
CA TYR A 17 -16.32 -17.83 19.16
C TYR A 17 -16.35 -18.07 17.63
N PRO A 18 -16.05 -19.30 17.15
CA PRO A 18 -16.03 -19.61 15.72
C PRO A 18 -17.35 -19.38 14.97
N THR A 19 -18.48 -19.29 15.69
CA THR A 19 -19.81 -19.01 15.16
C THR A 19 -20.26 -17.57 15.43
N PHE A 20 -19.32 -16.64 15.65
CA PHE A 20 -19.65 -15.24 15.89
C PHE A 20 -20.37 -14.64 14.68
N GLY A 21 -21.67 -14.37 14.83
CA GLY A 21 -22.58 -14.09 13.71
C GLY A 21 -22.62 -12.64 13.24
N GLY A 22 -22.00 -11.71 13.97
CA GLY A 22 -22.00 -10.30 13.60
C GLY A 22 -21.98 -9.36 14.79
N VAL A 23 -22.01 -8.06 14.49
CA VAL A 23 -22.16 -6.97 15.46
C VAL A 23 -23.35 -6.15 15.01
N ASP A 24 -24.30 -5.94 15.90
CA ASP A 24 -25.36 -4.96 15.68
C ASP A 24 -24.95 -3.63 16.31
N GLY A 25 -25.15 -2.55 15.56
CA GLY A 25 -24.97 -1.19 16.03
C GLY A 25 -26.24 -0.41 15.73
N TRP A 26 -26.57 0.55 16.60
CA TRP A 26 -27.63 1.51 16.28
C TRP A 26 -27.08 2.54 15.30
N GLU A 27 -27.03 2.15 14.02
CA GLU A 27 -26.26 2.81 12.94
C GLU A 27 -26.69 4.24 12.62
N TYR A 28 -27.89 4.67 13.01
CA TYR A 28 -28.46 5.93 12.52
C TYR A 28 -28.20 7.17 13.39
N PHE A 29 -27.66 7.02 14.61
CA PHE A 29 -27.42 8.19 15.48
C PHE A 29 -25.94 8.54 15.62
N ASN A 30 -25.03 7.57 15.77
CA ASN A 30 -23.62 7.82 16.16
C ASN A 30 -22.58 6.96 15.40
N SER A 31 -22.76 6.71 14.10
CA SER A 31 -21.83 5.88 13.29
C SER A 31 -20.46 6.54 13.08
N ASP A 32 -19.62 6.57 14.12
CA ASP A 32 -18.25 7.07 14.07
C ASP A 32 -17.28 5.95 13.61
N PRO A 33 -16.52 6.11 12.51
CA PRO A 33 -16.36 7.31 11.71
C PRO A 33 -17.47 7.50 10.69
N GLY A 34 -17.81 8.77 10.43
CA GLY A 34 -18.69 9.17 9.31
C GLY A 34 -20.05 9.74 9.70
N GLY A 35 -20.50 9.53 10.94
CA GLY A 35 -21.82 9.95 11.40
C GLY A 35 -22.94 9.47 10.48
N THR A 36 -24.04 10.22 10.42
CA THR A 36 -25.16 9.95 9.50
C THR A 36 -24.83 10.19 8.03
N ALA A 37 -23.80 10.98 7.74
CA ALA A 37 -23.37 11.28 6.38
C ALA A 37 -22.61 10.12 5.73
N ALA A 38 -21.94 9.28 6.53
CA ALA A 38 -21.13 8.17 6.05
C ALA A 38 -21.16 6.91 6.94
N PRO A 39 -22.34 6.36 7.27
CA PRO A 39 -22.47 5.22 8.20
C PRO A 39 -21.75 3.95 7.71
N TRP A 40 -21.57 3.78 6.40
CA TRP A 40 -20.83 2.67 5.81
C TRP A 40 -19.37 2.57 6.27
N LYS A 41 -18.77 3.69 6.71
CA LYS A 41 -17.41 3.68 7.23
C LYS A 41 -17.34 2.88 8.54
N TRP A 42 -18.32 3.01 9.43
CA TRP A 42 -18.41 2.18 10.64
C TRP A 42 -18.57 0.71 10.29
N ALA A 43 -19.52 0.37 9.40
CA ALA A 43 -19.77 -1.01 8.97
C ALA A 43 -18.52 -1.69 8.37
N ARG A 44 -17.73 -0.94 7.60
CA ARG A 44 -16.43 -1.41 7.09
C ARG A 44 -15.44 -1.73 8.21
N GLU A 45 -15.32 -0.87 9.21
CA GLU A 45 -14.43 -1.11 10.36
C GLU A 45 -14.86 -2.31 11.19
N MET A 46 -16.16 -2.54 11.34
CA MET A 46 -16.69 -3.74 12.03
C MET A 46 -16.41 -5.02 11.23
N THR A 47 -16.67 -4.98 9.92
CA THR A 47 -16.36 -6.10 9.01
C THR A 47 -14.87 -6.44 9.04
N SER A 48 -14.01 -5.42 9.07
CA SER A 48 -12.56 -5.55 9.25
C SER A 48 -12.18 -6.28 10.53
N ALA A 49 -12.76 -5.86 11.66
CA ALA A 49 -12.47 -6.45 12.95
C ALA A 49 -12.98 -7.90 13.08
N MET A 50 -14.14 -8.20 12.48
CA MET A 50 -14.74 -9.53 12.53
C MET A 50 -14.07 -10.55 11.61
N SER A 51 -13.36 -10.11 10.57
CA SER A 51 -12.64 -11.00 9.66
C SER A 51 -11.20 -11.31 10.14
N GLY A 52 -10.92 -11.11 11.44
CA GLY A 52 -9.57 -11.28 11.99
C GLY A 52 -8.56 -10.25 11.46
N GLY A 53 -9.04 -9.06 11.06
CA GLY A 53 -8.20 -8.04 10.43
C GLY A 53 -7.96 -8.25 8.93
N THR A 54 -8.56 -9.26 8.29
CA THR A 54 -8.43 -9.46 6.83
C THR A 54 -9.35 -8.57 6.00
N GLY A 55 -10.32 -7.89 6.62
CA GLY A 55 -11.00 -6.72 6.03
C GLY A 55 -10.21 -5.44 6.23
N GLY A 56 -8.88 -5.48 6.14
CA GLY A 56 -8.07 -4.27 6.02
C GLY A 56 -8.46 -3.45 4.80
N PRO A 57 -7.98 -2.21 4.65
CA PRO A 57 -8.16 -1.47 3.41
C PRO A 57 -7.73 -2.36 2.23
N VAL A 58 -8.60 -2.56 1.25
CA VAL A 58 -8.30 -3.44 0.10
C VAL A 58 -7.12 -2.85 -0.66
N ASN A 59 -6.05 -3.63 -0.84
CA ASN A 59 -4.93 -3.23 -1.68
C ASN A 59 -5.36 -3.25 -3.16
N LEU A 60 -5.64 -2.07 -3.70
CA LEU A 60 -6.06 -1.85 -5.08
C LEU A 60 -4.98 -2.26 -6.10
N ALA A 61 -3.71 -2.29 -5.67
CA ALA A 61 -2.57 -2.65 -6.51
C ALA A 61 -2.29 -4.16 -6.53
N LEU A 62 -2.91 -4.96 -5.65
CA LEU A 62 -2.62 -6.38 -5.51
C LEU A 62 -2.88 -7.14 -6.82
N ASN A 63 -1.86 -7.85 -7.30
CA ASN A 63 -1.83 -8.65 -8.53
C ASN A 63 -2.25 -7.87 -9.78
N LYS A 64 -2.09 -6.54 -9.77
CA LYS A 64 -2.39 -5.69 -10.92
C LYS A 64 -1.23 -5.67 -11.92
N PRO A 65 -1.50 -5.40 -13.21
CA PRO A 65 -0.45 -5.19 -14.19
C PRO A 65 0.51 -4.08 -13.73
N ALA A 66 1.79 -4.41 -13.67
CA ALA A 66 2.85 -3.49 -13.29
C ALA A 66 3.90 -3.39 -14.41
N ALA A 67 4.41 -2.18 -14.61
CA ALA A 67 5.49 -1.88 -15.54
C ALA A 67 6.55 -1.04 -14.83
N GLY A 68 7.77 -1.05 -15.34
CA GLY A 68 8.86 -0.34 -14.71
C GLY A 68 10.11 -0.33 -15.56
N SER A 69 11.17 0.24 -15.00
CA SER A 69 12.50 0.18 -15.60
C SER A 69 13.01 -1.26 -15.76
N ALA A 70 14.02 -1.44 -16.60
CA ALA A 70 14.65 -2.75 -16.84
C ALA A 70 15.07 -3.41 -15.51
N ALA A 71 14.64 -4.65 -15.32
CA ALA A 71 14.87 -5.41 -14.10
C ALA A 71 16.34 -5.86 -13.96
N CYS A 72 16.84 -6.01 -12.74
CA CYS A 72 18.17 -6.56 -12.48
C CYS A 72 18.29 -8.03 -12.93
N ALA A 73 17.21 -8.79 -12.81
CA ALA A 73 17.08 -10.17 -13.26
C ALA A 73 15.66 -10.45 -13.77
N SER A 74 15.49 -11.50 -14.59
CA SER A 74 14.18 -11.90 -15.13
C SER A 74 13.14 -12.23 -14.05
N SER A 75 13.58 -12.69 -12.88
CA SER A 75 12.73 -12.99 -11.72
C SER A 75 12.40 -11.78 -10.84
N GLU A 76 13.04 -10.63 -11.06
CA GLU A 76 12.94 -9.43 -10.20
C GLU A 76 12.21 -8.27 -10.90
N GLY A 77 11.21 -8.63 -11.73
CA GLY A 77 10.42 -7.67 -12.49
C GLY A 77 9.36 -6.92 -11.68
N PRO A 78 8.70 -5.90 -12.26
CA PRO A 78 7.70 -5.07 -11.59
C PRO A 78 6.57 -5.83 -10.88
N ALA A 79 6.17 -6.99 -11.41
CA ALA A 79 5.11 -7.83 -10.83
C ALA A 79 5.44 -8.33 -9.40
N LYS A 80 6.72 -8.37 -9.02
CA LYS A 80 7.14 -8.72 -7.66
C LYS A 80 6.76 -7.65 -6.64
N ALA A 81 6.65 -6.40 -7.05
CA ALA A 81 6.30 -5.30 -6.15
C ALA A 81 4.78 -5.13 -5.94
N VAL A 82 3.96 -6.07 -6.39
CA VAL A 82 2.49 -6.01 -6.28
C VAL A 82 1.88 -7.39 -6.01
N ASN A 83 2.68 -8.37 -5.59
CA ASN A 83 2.22 -9.74 -5.40
C ASN A 83 1.65 -9.99 -3.98
N GLY A 84 1.73 -8.99 -3.10
CA GLY A 84 1.26 -9.07 -1.73
C GLY A 84 2.22 -9.77 -0.78
N SER A 85 3.48 -9.93 -1.17
CA SER A 85 4.49 -10.65 -0.41
C SER A 85 5.75 -9.80 -0.20
N VAL A 86 6.33 -9.94 0.99
CA VAL A 86 7.69 -9.44 1.29
C VAL A 86 8.59 -10.56 1.81
N THR A 87 8.07 -11.78 1.91
CA THR A 87 8.71 -12.90 2.61
C THR A 87 9.22 -13.98 1.67
N GLY A 88 9.09 -13.81 0.35
CA GLY A 88 9.59 -14.75 -0.66
C GLY A 88 11.12 -14.71 -0.85
N GLY A 89 11.84 -14.06 0.06
CA GLY A 89 13.29 -13.90 0.03
C GLY A 89 13.78 -12.93 -1.05
N ASN A 90 15.07 -12.99 -1.37
CA ASN A 90 15.72 -11.98 -2.20
C ASN A 90 15.11 -11.84 -3.61
N SER A 91 14.50 -12.88 -4.18
CA SER A 91 13.84 -12.80 -5.49
C SER A 91 12.43 -12.19 -5.45
N ASP A 92 11.93 -11.82 -4.28
CA ASP A 92 10.57 -11.30 -4.06
C ASP A 92 10.51 -9.77 -4.12
N LYS A 93 11.33 -9.18 -4.98
CA LYS A 93 11.42 -7.73 -5.14
C LYS A 93 11.45 -7.33 -6.59
N PHE A 94 10.95 -6.14 -6.88
CA PHE A 94 11.37 -5.42 -8.07
C PHE A 94 12.77 -4.84 -7.83
N CYS A 95 13.72 -5.18 -8.69
CA CYS A 95 15.07 -4.60 -8.68
C CYS A 95 15.37 -3.89 -9.99
N THR A 96 16.00 -2.70 -9.94
CA THR A 96 16.50 -2.06 -11.16
C THR A 96 17.82 -1.29 -10.98
N LEU A 97 18.73 -1.50 -11.93
CA LEU A 97 19.99 -0.77 -12.10
C LEU A 97 19.90 0.35 -13.16
N ALA A 98 18.78 0.49 -13.86
CA ALA A 98 18.61 1.47 -14.94
C ALA A 98 18.85 2.92 -14.45
N ALA A 99 19.30 3.80 -15.36
CA ALA A 99 19.57 5.20 -15.03
C ALA A 99 18.29 5.94 -14.56
N SER A 100 17.19 5.76 -15.29
CA SER A 100 15.86 6.15 -14.82
C SER A 100 15.20 4.98 -14.12
N LYS A 101 14.78 5.18 -12.86
CA LYS A 101 14.24 4.12 -11.99
C LYS A 101 12.79 4.42 -11.65
N TYR A 102 11.87 3.64 -12.20
CA TYR A 102 10.46 3.77 -11.89
C TYR A 102 9.75 2.41 -11.85
N LEU A 103 8.65 2.40 -11.11
CA LEU A 103 7.66 1.34 -11.03
C LEU A 103 6.29 2.00 -11.15
N GLN A 104 5.41 1.46 -11.99
CA GLN A 104 4.03 1.90 -12.08
C GLN A 104 3.08 0.72 -12.10
N VAL A 105 1.88 0.93 -11.58
CA VAL A 105 0.83 -0.07 -11.49
C VAL A 105 -0.42 0.47 -12.18
N ASP A 106 -1.01 -0.33 -13.06
CA ASP A 106 -2.32 -0.10 -13.65
C ASP A 106 -3.40 -0.74 -12.78
N LEU A 107 -4.21 0.06 -12.09
CA LEU A 107 -5.28 -0.42 -11.22
C LEU A 107 -6.45 -1.04 -12.01
N GLY A 108 -6.44 -0.92 -13.35
CA GLY A 108 -7.41 -1.48 -14.29
C GLY A 108 -8.51 -0.50 -14.69
N SER A 109 -8.87 0.42 -13.80
CA SER A 109 -9.80 1.52 -14.04
C SER A 109 -9.48 2.68 -13.09
N ALA A 110 -10.16 3.82 -13.25
CA ALA A 110 -10.03 4.91 -12.29
C ALA A 110 -10.56 4.49 -10.92
N GLN A 111 -9.69 4.51 -9.90
CA GLN A 111 -9.99 4.17 -8.53
C GLN A 111 -9.85 5.42 -7.65
N SER A 112 -10.63 5.48 -6.57
CA SER A 112 -10.39 6.44 -5.50
C SER A 112 -9.24 5.93 -4.62
N ILE A 113 -8.19 6.73 -4.49
CA ILE A 113 -6.99 6.40 -3.72
C ILE A 113 -6.91 7.36 -2.55
N GLY A 114 -6.79 6.86 -1.32
CA GLY A 114 -6.57 7.66 -0.11
C GLY A 114 -5.18 7.50 0.48
N LYS A 115 -4.52 6.35 0.26
CA LYS A 115 -3.22 6.00 0.85
C LYS A 115 -2.36 5.20 -0.12
N VAL A 116 -1.07 5.49 -0.15
CA VAL A 116 -0.05 4.64 -0.79
C VAL A 116 1.00 4.24 0.25
N GLU A 117 1.40 2.97 0.20
CA GLU A 117 2.39 2.37 1.09
C GLU A 117 3.45 1.63 0.27
N ILE A 118 4.72 1.86 0.59
CA ILE A 118 5.87 1.25 -0.10
C ILE A 118 6.65 0.43 0.91
N SER A 119 6.92 -0.84 0.59
CA SER A 119 7.85 -1.69 1.34
C SER A 119 9.20 -1.70 0.64
N HIS A 120 10.22 -1.18 1.32
CA HIS A 120 11.60 -1.06 0.85
C HIS A 120 12.41 -2.34 1.13
N ALA A 121 13.70 -2.32 0.82
CA ALA A 121 14.58 -3.49 0.89
C ALA A 121 14.53 -4.21 2.26
N GLU A 122 14.60 -3.45 3.37
CA GLU A 122 14.59 -4.01 4.72
C GLU A 122 13.28 -4.69 5.09
N ALA A 123 12.15 -4.25 4.53
CA ALA A 123 10.87 -4.92 4.75
C ALA A 123 10.87 -6.35 4.20
N GLY A 124 11.73 -6.64 3.23
CA GLY A 124 11.98 -7.98 2.70
C GLY A 124 13.18 -8.72 3.31
N GLY A 125 13.76 -8.17 4.39
CA GLY A 125 14.87 -8.79 5.12
C GLY A 125 16.27 -8.44 4.60
N GLU A 126 16.40 -7.49 3.67
CA GLU A 126 17.72 -6.96 3.25
C GLU A 126 18.24 -5.89 4.23
N SER A 127 19.48 -5.42 4.02
CA SER A 127 20.05 -4.36 4.85
C SER A 127 19.28 -3.03 4.72
N ALA A 128 19.06 -2.34 5.85
CA ALA A 128 18.49 -0.99 5.88
C ALA A 128 19.25 0.03 5.01
N THR A 129 20.54 -0.19 4.75
CA THR A 129 21.33 0.66 3.84
C THR A 129 20.83 0.61 2.40
N PHE A 130 20.06 -0.41 2.03
CA PHE A 130 19.42 -0.55 0.71
C PHE A 130 17.99 0.01 0.68
N ASN A 131 17.47 0.57 1.78
CA ASN A 131 16.19 1.27 1.75
C ASN A 131 16.23 2.48 0.82
N THR A 132 15.18 2.65 0.03
CA THR A 132 15.06 3.79 -0.90
C THR A 132 15.05 5.10 -0.15
N ARG A 133 15.98 5.99 -0.48
CA ARG A 133 16.19 7.25 0.26
C ARG A 133 15.33 8.39 -0.26
N ALA A 134 15.25 8.54 -1.58
CA ALA A 134 14.50 9.62 -2.20
C ALA A 134 13.69 9.14 -3.42
N PHE A 135 12.43 9.58 -3.47
CA PHE A 135 11.48 9.22 -4.51
C PHE A 135 10.28 10.16 -4.54
N THR A 136 9.55 10.13 -5.64
CA THR A 136 8.23 10.74 -5.77
C THR A 136 7.17 9.68 -6.01
N LEU A 137 5.96 9.94 -5.51
CA LEU A 137 4.78 9.17 -5.83
C LEU A 137 3.84 10.02 -6.69
N GLN A 138 3.34 9.43 -7.76
CA GLN A 138 2.60 10.13 -8.80
C GLN A 138 1.36 9.33 -9.20
N THR A 139 0.38 10.02 -9.74
CA THR A 139 -0.86 9.42 -10.25
C THR A 139 -1.15 9.84 -11.68
N SER A 140 -1.85 9.00 -12.42
CA SER A 140 -2.33 9.30 -13.78
C SER A 140 -3.67 8.64 -14.07
N THR A 141 -4.47 9.24 -14.96
CA THR A 141 -5.68 8.63 -15.53
C THR A 141 -5.40 7.93 -16.87
N ASN A 142 -4.32 8.30 -17.57
CA ASN A 142 -4.03 7.86 -18.93
C ASN A 142 -2.71 7.09 -19.10
N GLY A 143 -1.85 7.08 -18.07
CA GLY A 143 -0.56 6.39 -18.07
C GLY A 143 0.60 7.20 -18.69
N SER A 144 0.33 8.37 -19.25
CA SER A 144 1.32 9.21 -19.95
C SER A 144 1.56 10.55 -19.28
N SER A 145 0.51 11.18 -18.75
CA SER A 145 0.58 12.46 -18.02
C SER A 145 0.48 12.21 -16.53
N TRP A 146 1.43 12.72 -15.75
CA TRP A 146 1.58 12.37 -14.34
C TRP A 146 1.53 13.59 -13.43
N THR A 147 0.76 13.49 -12.35
CA THR A 147 0.74 14.49 -11.27
C THR A 147 1.50 13.95 -10.07
N THR A 148 2.50 14.68 -9.57
CA THR A 148 3.19 14.35 -8.32
C THR A 148 2.28 14.60 -7.13
N ARG A 149 2.14 13.58 -6.27
CA ARG A 149 1.32 13.61 -5.05
C ARG A 149 2.15 13.62 -3.77
N ALA A 150 3.36 13.08 -3.80
CA ALA A 150 4.28 13.11 -2.69
C ALA A 150 5.74 13.17 -3.18
N THR A 151 6.59 13.84 -2.40
CA THR A 151 8.04 13.90 -2.58
C THR A 151 8.70 13.56 -1.27
N ILE A 152 9.54 12.52 -1.27
CA ILE A 152 10.27 12.02 -0.11
C ILE A 152 11.75 12.12 -0.45
N THR A 153 12.57 12.66 0.45
CA THR A 153 14.00 12.96 0.17
C THR A 153 15.00 12.27 1.09
N ASN A 154 14.59 11.85 2.29
CA ASN A 154 15.48 11.29 3.31
C ASN A 154 14.84 10.10 4.04
N ASN A 155 14.16 9.21 3.32
CA ASN A 155 13.59 8.02 3.94
C ASN A 155 14.70 7.09 4.43
N THR A 156 14.56 6.58 5.64
CA THR A 156 15.38 5.49 6.19
C THR A 156 14.52 4.29 6.62
N ALA A 157 13.20 4.42 6.60
CA ALA A 157 12.28 3.40 7.09
C ALA A 157 12.16 2.24 6.10
N ALA A 158 11.95 1.04 6.65
CA ALA A 158 11.60 -0.16 5.90
C ALA A 158 10.26 -0.04 5.15
N VAL A 159 9.31 0.74 5.68
CA VAL A 159 8.02 1.00 5.06
C VAL A 159 7.71 2.49 5.10
N THR A 160 7.35 3.07 3.96
CA THR A 160 6.84 4.45 3.88
C THR A 160 5.34 4.44 3.61
N THR A 161 4.57 5.21 4.37
CA THR A 161 3.13 5.41 4.15
C THR A 161 2.83 6.88 3.91
N THR A 162 2.00 7.17 2.91
CA THR A 162 1.57 8.56 2.60
C THR A 162 0.07 8.64 2.38
N HIS A 163 -0.53 9.72 2.88
CA HIS A 163 -1.97 9.99 2.81
C HIS A 163 -2.30 11.18 1.89
N THR A 164 -1.35 11.68 1.11
CA THR A 164 -1.54 12.85 0.23
C THR A 164 -2.41 12.58 -1.00
N PHE A 165 -3.08 11.41 -1.03
CA PHE A 165 -3.93 10.96 -2.12
C PHE A 165 -5.40 11.18 -1.84
N VAL A 166 -5.82 11.50 -0.60
CA VAL A 166 -7.24 11.65 -0.24
C VAL A 166 -8.03 12.47 -1.27
N GLY A 167 -9.06 11.86 -1.86
CA GLY A 167 -9.91 12.46 -2.90
C GLY A 167 -9.38 12.36 -4.33
N VAL A 168 -8.23 11.72 -4.57
CA VAL A 168 -7.67 11.50 -5.90
C VAL A 168 -8.37 10.33 -6.58
N SER A 169 -8.87 10.56 -7.79
CA SER A 169 -9.29 9.50 -8.72
C SER A 169 -8.21 9.29 -9.78
N ALA A 170 -7.65 8.09 -9.87
CA ALA A 170 -6.59 7.76 -10.82
C ALA A 170 -6.63 6.27 -11.21
N ARG A 171 -6.18 5.97 -12.43
CA ARG A 171 -6.02 4.58 -12.90
C ARG A 171 -4.62 4.05 -12.62
N TYR A 172 -3.62 4.91 -12.60
CA TYR A 172 -2.23 4.51 -12.43
C TYR A 172 -1.60 5.19 -11.21
N VAL A 173 -0.76 4.43 -10.51
CA VAL A 173 0.16 4.93 -9.48
C VAL A 173 1.58 4.67 -9.95
N ARG A 174 2.47 5.64 -9.82
CA ARG A 174 3.89 5.52 -10.17
C ARG A 174 4.78 5.96 -9.02
N LEU A 175 5.75 5.11 -8.71
CA LEU A 175 6.91 5.39 -7.90
C LEU A 175 8.08 5.75 -8.84
N ASN A 176 8.64 6.93 -8.67
CA ASN A 176 9.83 7.37 -9.39
C ASN A 176 10.97 7.61 -8.39
N ILE A 177 12.04 6.83 -8.50
CA ILE A 177 13.12 6.78 -7.52
C ILE A 177 14.28 7.66 -7.99
N THR A 178 14.69 8.61 -7.15
CA THR A 178 15.80 9.53 -7.44
C THR A 178 17.07 9.16 -6.69
N THR A 179 16.95 8.60 -5.48
CA THR A 179 18.09 8.07 -4.71
C THR A 179 17.75 6.68 -4.18
N PRO A 180 18.34 5.61 -4.75
CA PRO A 180 17.86 4.24 -4.54
C PRO A 180 18.26 3.62 -3.20
N THR A 181 19.33 4.10 -2.57
CA THR A 181 19.87 3.54 -1.32
C THR A 181 20.42 4.63 -0.40
N GLN A 182 20.84 4.24 0.81
CA GLN A 182 21.57 5.11 1.76
C GLN A 182 23.08 5.15 1.48
N SER A 183 23.55 4.41 0.47
CA SER A 183 24.96 4.20 0.16
C SER A 183 25.24 4.54 -1.31
N THR A 184 26.39 4.09 -1.82
CA THR A 184 26.73 4.20 -3.25
C THR A 184 26.16 3.06 -4.10
N ASP A 185 25.48 2.07 -3.49
CA ASP A 185 24.81 1.01 -4.23
C ASP A 185 23.72 1.62 -5.15
N PRO A 186 23.78 1.36 -6.47
CA PRO A 186 22.89 2.00 -7.43
C PRO A 186 21.57 1.26 -7.66
N ALA A 187 21.30 0.12 -7.02
CA ALA A 187 20.11 -0.67 -7.27
C ALA A 187 18.92 -0.18 -6.44
N ALA A 188 17.82 0.12 -7.12
CA ALA A 188 16.53 0.28 -6.43
C ALA A 188 15.92 -1.09 -6.17
N ARG A 189 15.38 -1.29 -4.97
CA ARG A 189 14.79 -2.54 -4.51
C ARG A 189 13.46 -2.24 -3.81
N ILE A 190 12.35 -2.72 -4.38
CA ILE A 190 11.00 -2.48 -3.86
C ILE A 190 10.30 -3.83 -3.73
N TYR A 191 9.89 -4.16 -2.51
CA TYR A 191 9.18 -5.40 -2.22
C TYR A 191 7.68 -5.25 -2.45
N GLU A 192 7.08 -4.11 -2.09
CA GLU A 192 5.66 -3.88 -2.36
C GLU A 192 5.37 -2.40 -2.63
N LEU A 193 4.43 -2.14 -3.53
CA LEU A 193 3.73 -0.89 -3.74
C LEU A 193 2.24 -1.17 -3.60
N LYS A 194 1.66 -0.66 -2.51
CA LYS A 194 0.27 -0.86 -2.15
C LYS A 194 -0.50 0.44 -2.26
N ALA A 195 -1.71 0.38 -2.80
CA ALA A 195 -2.62 1.52 -2.93
C ALA A 195 -3.95 1.18 -2.28
N PHE A 196 -4.52 2.11 -1.53
CA PHE A 196 -5.75 1.91 -0.77
C PHE A 196 -6.66 3.12 -0.90
N ALA A 197 -7.98 2.91 -0.83
CA ALA A 197 -8.98 3.98 -0.79
C ALA A 197 -9.00 4.75 0.54
#